data_AF-A0A395T277-F1
#
_entry.id   AF-A0A395T277-F1
#
_cell.length_a   1.000
_cell.length_b   1.000
_cell.length_c   1.000
_cell.angle_alpha   90.00
_cell.angle_beta   90.00
_cell.angle_gamma   90.00
#
_symmetry.space_group_name_H-M   'P 1'
#
loop_
_entity.id
_entity.type
_entity.pdbx_description
1 polymer ?
#
loop_
_entity_poly.entity_id
_entity_poly.type
_entity_poly.pdbx_seq_one_letter_code
_entity_poly.pdbx_strand_id
1 'polypeptide(L)'
;MTAACNKEPTLPAVRRNTAQLLQKIPFPLLSKLHDLKAGAEYAEPSSPESPSPKDKAGYENAQSMLEVMLEYADRVTQMIMSPGAENIVAHRDLLRLLVDYIEQTILATRNIHTVVAAFPITNSEKSRLLCSYYEALHAADLSPSLQENGLFGSSTGGASTDIYTIFGGQGLRSNSLEELRELRDTYPSMARELIYDLTTLLDNLSKTDDITSQLLPQGLKVLSWLDDSAQVPDPTYLSSAPVSVPLIGLVQLVNYEIVCRTLGLTPGQLCNRIAGTTGHSQGIITAAATVAANDWFSWRESTHAALTTLFWIGIRTQQTWDSQFRINTISEAMTQDSIDHGERKPSPMLSVRGLAREELQTCIDATRRYLRDGGHDWAISMTNGPRHFVVSGPPTYLYGLNLQIRKRKKLYTQKSSADKAHAVGSTFLEVSVPFHSSWLKKAVPMIQNDLKDVWLHSSHAKIKVPVFSTENGQDINQGQGSNILHELVDLVVCRGLNWANATANLYPEHALGIRSPTVLDFGPGGVHGISSLFSPPGGPRVILAGTLGGKKTDVGYKEKLFG
;
A
#
# COMPACT_ATOMS: atom_id res chain seq x y z
N MET A 1 76.11 -32.20 3.77
CA MET A 1 75.11 -32.66 4.76
C MET A 1 74.07 -31.54 4.86
N THR A 2 72.79 -31.67 4.55
CA THR A 2 71.96 -32.75 3.99
C THR A 2 70.67 -32.06 3.53
N ALA A 3 70.09 -32.54 2.44
CA ALA A 3 68.93 -31.99 1.75
C ALA A 3 67.60 -32.15 2.51
N ALA A 4 66.63 -31.27 2.26
CA ALA A 4 65.18 -31.50 2.09
C ALA A 4 64.41 -30.18 2.25
N CYS A 5 63.24 -29.90 1.69
CA CYS A 5 62.48 -30.32 0.51
C CYS A 5 61.23 -29.40 0.51
N ASN A 6 60.74 -29.03 -0.67
CA ASN A 6 59.54 -28.20 -0.91
C ASN A 6 58.27 -28.69 -0.19
N LYS A 7 57.33 -27.77 0.11
CA LYS A 7 55.88 -27.92 -0.17
C LYS A 7 55.09 -26.63 0.10
N GLU A 8 54.41 -26.15 -0.94
CA GLU A 8 53.31 -25.17 -0.90
C GLU A 8 52.06 -25.77 -0.21
N PRO A 9 51.19 -24.95 0.42
CA PRO A 9 49.97 -25.44 1.05
C PRO A 9 48.85 -25.65 0.02
N THR A 10 48.34 -26.87 -0.02
CA THR A 10 47.20 -27.34 -0.82
C THR A 10 45.85 -26.84 -0.28
N LEU A 11 44.99 -26.32 -1.16
CA LEU A 11 43.57 -26.02 -0.94
C LEU A 11 42.75 -27.28 -0.53
N PRO A 12 41.75 -27.18 0.38
CA PRO A 12 40.99 -28.34 0.84
C PRO A 12 39.92 -28.82 -0.17
N ALA A 13 39.63 -30.11 -0.06
CA ALA A 13 38.83 -30.95 -0.95
C ALA A 13 37.30 -30.71 -0.89
N VAL A 14 36.82 -29.51 -1.25
CA VAL A 14 35.36 -29.21 -1.35
C VAL A 14 34.85 -29.30 -2.79
N ARG A 15 35.73 -29.25 -3.81
CA ARG A 15 35.34 -29.29 -5.24
C ARG A 15 35.04 -30.68 -5.82
N ARG A 16 35.28 -31.78 -5.09
CA ARG A 16 35.07 -33.14 -5.62
C ARG A 16 33.65 -33.70 -5.42
N ASN A 17 32.86 -33.17 -4.49
CA ASN A 17 31.48 -33.63 -4.26
C ASN A 17 30.44 -32.93 -5.15
N THR A 18 30.71 -31.72 -5.66
CA THR A 18 29.82 -30.99 -6.57
C THR A 18 29.68 -31.69 -7.94
N ALA A 19 30.75 -32.30 -8.44
CA ALA A 19 30.72 -33.06 -9.69
C ALA A 19 29.89 -34.36 -9.59
N GLN A 20 29.81 -34.97 -8.41
CA GLN A 20 29.01 -36.19 -8.19
C GLN A 20 27.52 -35.90 -7.99
N LEU A 21 27.17 -34.71 -7.48
CA LEU A 21 25.78 -34.24 -7.37
C LEU A 21 25.19 -33.85 -8.73
N LEU A 22 26.00 -33.24 -9.61
CA LEU A 22 25.61 -32.91 -10.99
C LEU A 22 25.33 -34.15 -11.86
N GLN A 23 25.90 -35.31 -11.53
CA GLN A 23 25.66 -36.59 -12.24
C GLN A 23 24.31 -37.24 -11.91
N LYS A 24 23.56 -36.72 -10.92
CA LYS A 24 22.21 -37.21 -10.59
C LYS A 24 21.08 -36.39 -11.21
N ILE A 25 21.42 -35.38 -12.03
CA ILE A 25 20.46 -34.61 -12.83
C ILE A 25 19.96 -35.50 -13.98
N PRO A 26 18.64 -35.63 -14.23
CA PRO A 26 18.13 -36.33 -15.40
C PRO A 26 18.75 -35.75 -16.68
N PHE A 27 19.31 -36.63 -17.52
CA PHE A 27 20.06 -36.33 -18.74
C PHE A 27 19.38 -35.38 -19.77
N PRO A 28 18.05 -35.17 -19.83
CA PRO A 28 17.45 -34.20 -20.76
C PRO A 28 17.77 -32.72 -20.48
N LEU A 29 18.26 -32.37 -19.28
CA LEU A 29 18.51 -30.97 -18.88
C LEU A 29 19.89 -30.46 -19.33
N LEU A 30 20.90 -31.35 -19.37
CA LEU A 30 22.28 -31.01 -19.70
C LEU A 30 22.51 -30.78 -21.20
N SER A 31 21.75 -31.44 -22.07
CA SER A 31 21.86 -31.27 -23.52
C SER A 31 21.34 -29.90 -23.99
N LYS A 32 20.24 -29.40 -23.40
CA LYS A 32 19.69 -28.07 -23.72
C LYS A 32 20.57 -26.90 -23.26
N LEU A 33 21.41 -27.10 -22.24
CA LEU A 33 22.31 -26.08 -21.71
C LEU A 33 23.58 -25.88 -22.55
N HIS A 34 23.98 -26.87 -23.36
CA HIS A 34 25.23 -26.83 -24.12
C HIS A 34 25.08 -26.13 -25.48
N ASP A 35 23.89 -26.15 -26.08
CA ASP A 35 23.63 -25.61 -27.43
C ASP A 35 23.48 -24.07 -27.48
N LEU A 36 23.30 -23.40 -26.33
CA LEU A 36 23.00 -21.96 -26.27
C LEU A 36 24.21 -21.05 -26.01
N LYS A 37 25.40 -21.62 -25.75
CA LYS A 37 26.64 -20.83 -25.59
C LYS A 37 27.19 -20.23 -26.90
N ALA A 38 26.58 -20.52 -28.05
CA ALA A 38 27.14 -20.22 -29.37
C ALA A 38 26.62 -18.92 -30.03
N GLY A 39 25.80 -18.09 -29.37
CA GLY A 39 25.23 -16.91 -30.04
C GLY A 39 24.97 -15.73 -29.13
N ALA A 40 25.97 -14.89 -28.90
CA ALA A 40 25.78 -13.55 -28.36
C ALA A 40 26.85 -12.59 -28.88
N GLU A 41 26.54 -11.85 -29.94
CA GLU A 41 27.24 -10.61 -30.33
C GLU A 41 26.42 -9.40 -29.86
N TYR A 42 27.14 -8.39 -29.39
CA TYR A 42 26.66 -7.19 -28.71
C TYR A 42 25.93 -6.23 -29.67
N ALA A 43 24.79 -5.67 -29.26
CA ALA A 43 24.10 -4.59 -29.98
C ALA A 43 23.76 -3.44 -29.01
N GLU A 44 24.11 -2.21 -29.42
CA GLU A 44 23.90 -0.97 -28.65
C GLU A 44 22.41 -0.59 -28.49
N PRO A 45 22.04 0.16 -27.43
CA PRO A 45 20.64 0.41 -27.09
C PRO A 45 20.01 1.55 -27.89
N SER A 46 18.83 1.31 -28.44
CA SER A 46 17.93 2.35 -28.99
C SER A 46 16.62 2.46 -28.19
N SER A 47 16.07 3.68 -28.19
CA SER A 47 14.92 4.22 -27.44
C SER A 47 13.60 3.43 -27.51
N PRO A 48 12.62 3.72 -26.62
CA PRO A 48 11.52 2.81 -26.29
C PRO A 48 10.40 2.84 -27.34
N GLU A 49 10.42 1.88 -28.25
CA GLU A 49 9.23 1.41 -28.96
C GLU A 49 8.99 -0.06 -28.62
N SER A 50 7.77 -0.54 -28.86
CA SER A 50 7.28 -1.90 -28.58
C SER A 50 8.33 -3.00 -28.87
N PRO A 51 8.45 -4.02 -27.99
CA PRO A 51 9.55 -4.98 -28.04
C PRO A 51 9.66 -5.63 -29.40
N SER A 52 10.88 -5.61 -29.95
CA SER A 52 11.17 -6.19 -31.26
C SER A 52 10.93 -7.71 -31.24
N PRO A 53 10.76 -8.37 -32.39
CA PRO A 53 10.61 -9.83 -32.46
C PRO A 53 11.78 -10.60 -31.81
N LYS A 54 13.00 -10.03 -31.81
CA LYS A 54 14.16 -10.59 -31.12
C LYS A 54 14.03 -10.48 -29.59
N ASP A 55 13.52 -9.36 -29.09
CA ASP A 55 13.26 -9.17 -27.66
C ASP A 55 12.20 -10.17 -27.17
N LYS A 56 11.14 -10.40 -27.95
CA LYS A 56 10.09 -11.38 -27.63
C LYS A 56 10.64 -12.81 -27.50
N ALA A 57 11.44 -13.26 -28.46
CA ALA A 57 12.05 -14.60 -28.41
C ALA A 57 13.05 -14.74 -27.24
N GLY A 58 13.78 -13.66 -26.91
CA GLY A 58 14.64 -13.61 -25.73
C GLY A 58 13.85 -13.70 -24.42
N TYR A 59 12.73 -12.99 -24.31
CA TYR A 59 11.85 -13.05 -23.14
C TYR A 59 11.16 -14.40 -22.98
N GLU A 60 10.68 -15.02 -24.06
CA GLU A 60 10.07 -16.35 -24.01
C GLU A 60 11.06 -17.41 -23.51
N ASN A 61 12.31 -17.39 -23.97
CA ASN A 61 13.35 -18.31 -23.50
C ASN A 61 13.71 -18.05 -22.02
N ALA A 62 13.86 -16.79 -21.62
CA ALA A 62 14.12 -16.42 -20.22
C ALA A 62 12.97 -16.80 -19.28
N GLN A 63 11.71 -16.62 -19.73
CA GLN A 63 10.52 -17.00 -18.98
C GLN A 63 10.48 -18.52 -18.73
N SER A 64 10.56 -19.33 -19.79
CA SER A 64 10.52 -20.79 -19.64
C SER A 64 11.67 -21.33 -18.79
N MET A 65 12.86 -20.75 -18.91
CA MET A 65 14.00 -21.13 -18.07
C MET A 65 13.77 -20.78 -16.61
N LEU A 66 13.23 -19.59 -16.32
CA LEU A 66 12.89 -19.18 -14.95
C LEU A 66 11.82 -20.09 -14.34
N GLU A 67 10.75 -20.38 -15.08
CA GLU A 67 9.66 -21.26 -14.64
C GLU A 67 10.18 -22.64 -14.23
N VAL A 68 11.01 -23.28 -15.06
CA VAL A 68 11.57 -24.61 -14.77
C VAL A 68 12.49 -24.57 -13.54
N MET A 69 13.32 -23.53 -13.41
CA MET A 69 14.24 -23.42 -12.28
C MET A 69 13.50 -23.16 -10.97
N LEU A 70 12.47 -22.32 -10.99
CA LEU A 70 11.64 -22.04 -9.82
C LEU A 70 10.78 -23.24 -9.44
N GLU A 71 10.24 -24.00 -10.41
CA GLU A 71 9.54 -25.26 -10.10
C GLU A 71 10.47 -26.26 -9.40
N TYR A 72 11.73 -26.34 -9.82
CA TYR A 72 12.72 -27.16 -9.15
C TYR A 72 13.06 -26.63 -7.75
N ALA A 73 13.24 -25.31 -7.61
CA ALA A 73 13.49 -24.66 -6.32
C ALA A 73 12.34 -24.87 -5.33
N ASP A 74 11.08 -24.87 -5.80
CA ASP A 74 9.90 -25.15 -4.98
C ASP A 74 9.96 -26.56 -4.38
N ARG A 75 10.32 -27.57 -5.18
CA ARG A 75 10.47 -28.96 -4.71
C ARG A 75 11.57 -29.07 -3.65
N VAL A 76 12.71 -28.41 -3.85
CA VAL A 76 13.82 -28.43 -2.87
C VAL A 76 13.43 -27.68 -1.60
N THR A 77 12.71 -26.56 -1.72
CA THR A 77 12.17 -25.80 -0.59
C THR A 77 11.21 -26.65 0.23
N GLN A 78 10.30 -27.40 -0.41
CA GLN A 78 9.41 -28.33 0.28
C GLN A 78 10.17 -29.44 1.02
N MET A 79 11.27 -29.95 0.45
CA MET A 79 12.12 -30.94 1.13
C MET A 79 12.78 -30.38 2.39
N ILE A 80 13.17 -29.10 2.40
CA ILE A 80 13.74 -28.42 3.57
C ILE A 80 12.67 -28.19 4.65
N MET A 81 11.47 -27.77 4.26
CA MET A 81 10.40 -27.39 5.18
C MET A 81 9.61 -28.59 5.72
N SER A 82 9.83 -29.79 5.18
CA SER A 82 9.13 -31.00 5.61
C SER A 82 9.58 -31.47 7.01
N PRO A 83 8.64 -31.93 7.87
CA PRO A 83 8.99 -32.52 9.15
C PRO A 83 9.93 -33.72 8.99
N GLY A 84 11.07 -33.71 9.69
CA GLY A 84 12.07 -34.79 9.59
C GLY A 84 12.96 -34.70 8.35
N ALA A 85 13.06 -33.52 7.72
CA ALA A 85 13.94 -33.29 6.57
C ALA A 85 15.38 -33.77 6.82
N GLU A 86 15.85 -34.67 5.96
CA GLU A 86 17.24 -35.10 5.91
C GLU A 86 18.05 -34.24 4.93
N ASN A 87 19.37 -34.20 5.08
CA ASN A 87 20.28 -33.50 4.16
C ASN A 87 19.98 -32.00 3.96
N ILE A 88 19.39 -31.33 4.96
CA ILE A 88 19.00 -29.90 4.91
C ILE A 88 20.14 -29.01 4.39
N VAL A 89 21.37 -29.25 4.85
CA VAL A 89 22.55 -28.48 4.42
C VAL A 89 22.78 -28.61 2.91
N ALA A 90 22.71 -29.82 2.37
CA ALA A 90 22.89 -30.06 0.94
C ALA A 90 21.76 -29.45 0.10
N HIS A 91 20.52 -29.52 0.58
CA HIS A 91 19.37 -28.88 -0.07
C HIS A 91 19.51 -27.35 -0.07
N ARG A 92 20.00 -26.75 1.02
CA ARG A 92 20.30 -25.31 1.08
C ARG A 92 21.40 -24.91 0.11
N ASP A 93 22.49 -25.67 0.05
CA ASP A 93 23.59 -25.40 -0.89
C ASP A 93 23.13 -25.52 -2.35
N LEU A 94 22.24 -26.46 -2.64
CA LEU A 94 21.60 -26.58 -3.96
C LEU A 94 20.73 -25.36 -4.28
N LEU A 95 19.90 -24.90 -3.34
CA LEU A 95 19.11 -23.68 -3.54
C LEU A 95 20.00 -22.46 -3.78
N ARG A 96 21.08 -22.30 -3.01
CA ARG A 96 22.05 -21.21 -3.22
C ARG A 96 22.63 -21.23 -4.62
N LEU A 97 23.00 -22.40 -5.13
CA LEU A 97 23.51 -22.55 -6.49
C LEU A 97 22.45 -22.20 -7.55
N LEU A 98 21.20 -22.63 -7.35
CA LEU A 98 20.09 -22.33 -8.26
C LEU A 98 19.77 -20.83 -8.29
N VAL A 99 19.69 -20.21 -7.11
CA VAL A 99 19.45 -18.77 -6.98
C VAL A 99 20.58 -17.99 -7.65
N ASP A 100 21.84 -18.32 -7.35
CA ASP A 100 23.00 -17.68 -7.98
C ASP A 100 22.96 -17.80 -9.51
N TYR A 101 22.60 -18.99 -10.02
CA TYR A 101 22.42 -19.19 -11.46
C TYR A 101 21.28 -18.33 -12.03
N ILE A 102 20.11 -18.28 -11.38
CA ILE A 102 18.99 -17.43 -11.79
C ILE A 102 19.42 -15.95 -11.83
N GLU A 103 20.10 -15.49 -10.78
CA GLU A 103 20.53 -14.10 -10.65
C GLU A 103 21.55 -13.72 -11.73
N GLN A 104 22.54 -14.59 -11.99
CA GLN A 104 23.58 -14.34 -12.99
C GLN A 104 23.08 -14.46 -14.43
N THR A 105 22.21 -15.43 -14.73
CA THR A 105 21.86 -15.77 -16.13
C THR A 105 20.54 -15.20 -16.60
N ILE A 106 19.54 -15.10 -15.72
CA ILE A 106 18.18 -14.64 -16.08
C ILE A 106 18.00 -13.19 -15.65
N LEU A 107 18.29 -12.90 -14.39
CA LEU A 107 18.06 -11.57 -13.85
C LEU A 107 19.06 -10.56 -14.36
N ALA A 108 20.32 -10.98 -14.53
CA ALA A 108 21.42 -10.17 -15.07
C ALA A 108 21.49 -8.80 -14.37
N THR A 109 21.70 -8.83 -13.05
CA THR A 109 21.77 -7.68 -12.13
C THR A 109 20.47 -6.89 -11.92
N ARG A 110 19.35 -7.28 -12.54
CA ARG A 110 18.04 -6.63 -12.33
C ARG A 110 17.27 -7.31 -11.21
N ASN A 111 16.34 -6.60 -10.58
CA ASN A 111 15.39 -7.21 -9.68
C ASN A 111 14.41 -8.14 -10.43
N ILE A 112 14.00 -9.24 -9.78
CA ILE A 112 13.03 -10.20 -10.34
C ILE A 112 11.72 -9.54 -10.77
N HIS A 113 11.24 -8.51 -10.06
CA HIS A 113 10.02 -7.80 -10.43
C HIS A 113 10.14 -7.15 -11.80
N THR A 114 11.30 -6.56 -12.11
CA THR A 114 11.58 -5.92 -13.40
C THR A 114 11.57 -6.94 -14.54
N VAL A 115 12.11 -8.14 -14.30
CA VAL A 115 12.15 -9.22 -15.29
C VAL A 115 10.76 -9.81 -15.51
N VAL A 116 10.09 -10.20 -14.43
CA VAL A 116 8.76 -10.82 -14.47
C VAL A 116 7.70 -9.85 -15.02
N ALA A 117 7.84 -8.54 -14.78
CA ALA A 117 6.95 -7.53 -15.34
C ALA A 117 6.99 -7.52 -16.89
N ALA A 118 8.13 -7.81 -17.51
CA ALA A 118 8.31 -7.85 -18.96
C ALA A 118 7.69 -9.08 -19.63
N PHE A 119 7.42 -10.15 -18.86
CA PHE A 119 6.84 -11.38 -19.41
C PHE A 119 5.37 -11.19 -19.82
N PRO A 120 4.94 -11.80 -20.95
CA PRO A 120 3.57 -11.70 -21.48
C PRO A 120 2.58 -12.63 -20.75
N ILE A 121 2.64 -12.64 -19.41
CA ILE A 121 1.83 -13.49 -18.53
C ILE A 121 0.91 -12.68 -17.62
N THR A 122 -0.07 -13.34 -17.01
CA THR A 122 -1.03 -12.71 -16.10
C THR A 122 -0.37 -12.31 -14.77
N ASN A 123 -0.95 -11.34 -14.05
CA ASN A 123 -0.44 -10.93 -12.73
C ASN A 123 -0.43 -12.09 -11.71
N SER A 124 -1.35 -13.06 -11.82
CA SER A 124 -1.35 -14.25 -10.97
C SER A 124 -0.14 -15.15 -11.24
N GLU A 125 0.24 -15.31 -12.50
CA GLU A 125 1.46 -16.05 -12.86
C GLU A 125 2.72 -15.29 -12.44
N LYS A 126 2.74 -13.96 -12.58
CA LYS A 126 3.82 -13.11 -12.05
C LYS A 126 3.98 -13.28 -10.54
N SER A 127 2.87 -13.22 -9.81
CA SER A 127 2.83 -13.44 -8.35
C SER A 127 3.40 -14.80 -7.96
N ARG A 128 3.06 -15.88 -8.70
CA ARG A 128 3.62 -17.21 -8.46
C ARG A 128 5.14 -17.26 -8.62
N LEU A 129 5.69 -16.68 -9.70
CA LEU A 129 7.13 -16.63 -9.93
C LEU A 129 7.86 -15.85 -8.83
N LEU A 130 7.28 -14.73 -8.40
CA LEU A 130 7.82 -13.94 -7.28
C LEU A 130 7.81 -14.75 -5.98
N CYS A 131 6.70 -15.44 -5.69
CA CYS A 131 6.56 -16.29 -4.52
C CYS A 131 7.63 -17.39 -4.47
N SER A 132 7.75 -18.19 -5.54
CA SER A 132 8.76 -19.26 -5.62
C SER A 132 10.19 -18.74 -5.43
N TYR A 133 10.53 -17.59 -6.03
CA TYR A 133 11.86 -16.99 -5.88
C TYR A 133 12.15 -16.53 -4.44
N TYR A 134 11.23 -15.82 -3.79
CA TYR A 134 11.45 -15.33 -2.44
C TYR A 134 11.39 -16.45 -1.38
N GLU A 135 10.57 -17.48 -1.57
CA GLU A 135 10.63 -18.69 -0.74
C GLU A 135 11.94 -19.44 -0.91
N ALA A 136 12.48 -19.55 -2.14
CA ALA A 136 13.79 -20.15 -2.38
C ALA A 136 14.92 -19.38 -1.70
N LEU A 137 14.90 -18.04 -1.77
CA LEU A 137 15.84 -17.19 -1.03
C LEU A 137 15.75 -17.44 0.48
N HIS A 138 14.54 -17.42 1.03
CA HIS A 138 14.30 -17.64 2.45
C HIS A 138 14.80 -19.02 2.92
N ALA A 139 14.45 -20.09 2.18
CA ALA A 139 14.85 -21.45 2.51
C ALA A 139 16.37 -21.67 2.42
N ALA A 140 17.06 -20.89 1.57
CA ALA A 140 18.51 -20.90 1.41
C ALA A 140 19.27 -20.06 2.47
N ASP A 141 18.57 -19.41 3.40
CA ASP A 141 19.09 -18.39 4.33
C ASP A 141 19.76 -17.21 3.58
N LEU A 142 19.21 -16.82 2.42
CA LEU A 142 19.67 -15.68 1.64
C LEU A 142 18.76 -14.47 1.85
N SER A 143 19.35 -13.27 1.78
CA SER A 143 18.62 -12.01 1.77
C SER A 143 18.63 -11.41 0.37
N PRO A 144 17.55 -10.70 -0.05
CA PRO A 144 17.56 -9.98 -1.32
C PRO A 144 18.75 -9.03 -1.42
N SER A 145 19.45 -9.08 -2.54
CA SER A 145 20.61 -8.22 -2.81
C SER A 145 20.20 -6.76 -2.92
N LEU A 146 20.97 -5.88 -2.28
CA LEU A 146 20.80 -4.44 -2.39
C LEU A 146 20.88 -4.03 -3.86
N GLN A 147 19.85 -3.33 -4.34
CA GLN A 147 19.84 -2.82 -5.71
C GLN A 147 20.71 -1.55 -5.78
N GLU A 148 21.91 -1.67 -6.35
CA GLU A 148 22.81 -0.53 -6.56
C GLU A 148 22.33 0.39 -7.69
N ASN A 149 21.65 -0.19 -8.69
CA ASN A 149 21.08 0.51 -9.84
C ASN A 149 19.55 0.52 -9.69
N GLY A 150 18.95 1.71 -9.61
CA GLY A 150 17.49 1.88 -9.55
C GLY A 150 17.07 3.14 -8.81
N LEU A 151 15.76 3.31 -8.59
CA LEU A 151 15.17 4.49 -7.93
C LEU A 151 15.83 4.82 -6.57
N PHE A 152 16.28 3.80 -5.84
CA PHE A 152 16.90 3.92 -4.51
C PHE A 152 18.41 3.60 -4.48
N GLY A 153 19.04 3.51 -5.65
CA GLY A 153 20.44 3.11 -5.82
C GLY A 153 21.45 4.05 -5.17
N SER A 154 22.65 3.54 -4.91
CA SER A 154 23.78 4.23 -4.26
C SER A 154 24.49 5.18 -5.23
N SER A 155 23.82 6.24 -5.67
CA SER A 155 24.52 7.35 -6.32
C SER A 155 25.30 8.14 -5.27
N THR A 156 26.59 7.80 -5.17
CA THR A 156 27.64 8.52 -4.44
C THR A 156 27.90 9.87 -5.10
N GLY A 157 26.98 10.81 -4.96
CA GLY A 157 27.15 12.14 -5.55
C GLY A 157 25.87 12.95 -5.48
N GLY A 158 25.71 13.67 -4.36
CA GLY A 158 24.69 14.66 -4.06
C GLY A 158 23.76 15.06 -5.20
N ALA A 159 22.59 14.42 -5.25
CA ALA A 159 21.36 15.01 -5.74
C ALA A 159 20.22 14.49 -4.86
N SER A 160 19.56 15.41 -4.18
CA SER A 160 18.31 15.21 -3.42
C SER A 160 17.40 14.23 -4.14
N THR A 161 17.07 13.09 -3.51
CA THR A 161 16.05 12.21 -4.05
C THR A 161 14.70 12.87 -3.81
N ASP A 162 14.13 13.44 -4.87
CA ASP A 162 12.77 14.01 -4.91
C ASP A 162 11.70 12.89 -4.84
N ILE A 163 11.86 11.95 -3.90
CA ILE A 163 10.99 10.81 -3.67
C ILE A 163 10.13 11.11 -2.47
N TYR A 164 8.82 11.01 -2.64
CA TYR A 164 7.85 11.20 -1.58
C TYR A 164 6.99 9.94 -1.46
N THR A 165 6.48 9.67 -0.27
CA THR A 165 5.55 8.55 -0.05
C THR A 165 4.18 9.08 0.32
N ILE A 166 3.13 8.42 -0.19
CA ILE A 166 1.76 8.70 0.18
C ILE A 166 1.03 7.42 0.56
N PHE A 167 0.09 7.58 1.49
CA PHE A 167 -0.73 6.50 2.01
C PHE A 167 -2.21 6.86 1.86
N GLY A 168 -3.01 5.97 1.28
CA GLY A 168 -4.44 6.19 1.07
C GLY A 168 -5.31 6.01 2.32
N GLY A 169 -6.61 6.23 2.17
CA GLY A 169 -7.61 6.00 3.22
C GLY A 169 -8.89 5.34 2.67
N GLN A 170 -9.94 5.29 3.50
CA GLN A 170 -11.25 4.77 3.10
C GLN A 170 -11.93 5.63 2.03
N GLY A 171 -12.96 5.09 1.37
CA GLY A 171 -13.75 5.78 0.36
C GLY A 171 -13.13 5.78 -1.04
N LEU A 172 -11.95 5.17 -1.19
CA LEU A 172 -11.39 4.74 -2.47
C LEU A 172 -11.88 3.31 -2.75
N ARG A 173 -11.96 2.92 -4.03
CA ARG A 173 -12.37 1.55 -4.40
C ARG A 173 -11.25 0.57 -4.03
N SER A 174 -11.23 0.10 -2.79
CA SER A 174 -10.22 -0.84 -2.29
C SER A 174 -10.87 -2.10 -1.73
N ASN A 175 -10.35 -3.27 -2.11
CA ASN A 175 -10.68 -4.54 -1.48
C ASN A 175 -9.51 -4.93 -0.56
N SER A 176 -9.39 -4.25 0.59
CA SER A 176 -8.23 -4.35 1.47
C SER A 176 -7.93 -5.78 1.93
N LEU A 177 -8.96 -6.61 2.11
CA LEU A 177 -8.77 -8.01 2.48
C LEU A 177 -8.15 -8.82 1.33
N GLU A 178 -8.59 -8.58 0.09
CA GLU A 178 -8.01 -9.22 -1.08
C GLU A 178 -6.58 -8.74 -1.33
N GLU A 179 -6.31 -7.44 -1.20
CA GLU A 179 -4.96 -6.91 -1.31
C GLU A 179 -4.03 -7.51 -0.24
N LEU A 180 -4.51 -7.69 1.00
CA LEU A 180 -3.75 -8.38 2.05
C LEU A 180 -3.49 -9.85 1.69
N ARG A 181 -4.47 -10.53 1.09
CA ARG A 181 -4.34 -11.92 0.61
C ARG A 181 -3.30 -12.00 -0.51
N GLU A 182 -3.36 -11.10 -1.50
CA GLU A 182 -2.36 -11.00 -2.57
C GLU A 182 -0.94 -10.79 -2.02
N LEU A 183 -0.77 -9.89 -1.03
CA LEU A 183 0.53 -9.66 -0.38
C LEU A 183 1.02 -10.90 0.37
N ARG A 184 0.15 -11.56 1.14
CA ARG A 184 0.46 -12.79 1.88
C ARG A 184 0.88 -13.92 0.93
N ASP A 185 0.13 -14.11 -0.14
CA ASP A 185 0.29 -15.24 -1.06
C ASP A 185 1.49 -15.02 -2.00
N THR A 186 1.77 -13.77 -2.39
CA THR A 186 2.92 -13.42 -3.24
C THR A 186 4.24 -13.36 -2.46
N TYR A 187 4.23 -12.92 -1.20
CA TYR A 187 5.45 -12.75 -0.39
C TYR A 187 5.36 -13.43 0.98
N PRO A 188 5.11 -14.76 1.08
CA PRO A 188 4.85 -15.40 2.37
C PRO A 188 6.00 -15.24 3.36
N SER A 189 7.24 -15.50 2.95
CA SER A 189 8.46 -15.34 3.76
C SER A 189 8.71 -13.92 4.28
N MET A 190 8.14 -12.90 3.64
CA MET A 190 8.31 -11.50 4.03
C MET A 190 7.13 -10.95 4.82
N ALA A 191 5.91 -11.44 4.55
CA ALA A 191 4.68 -10.87 5.09
C ALA A 191 4.12 -11.65 6.29
N ARG A 192 4.33 -12.98 6.34
CA ARG A 192 3.63 -13.89 7.27
C ARG A 192 3.79 -13.49 8.73
N GLU A 193 5.01 -13.15 9.15
CA GLU A 193 5.30 -12.81 10.55
C GLU A 193 4.59 -11.53 10.98
N LEU A 194 4.69 -10.46 10.18
CA LEU A 194 4.04 -9.18 10.47
C LEU A 194 2.51 -9.32 10.44
N ILE A 195 1.96 -10.02 9.44
CA ILE A 195 0.52 -10.27 9.35
C ILE A 195 0.05 -11.01 10.61
N TYR A 196 0.71 -12.11 10.99
CA TYR A 196 0.32 -12.88 12.17
C TYR A 196 0.36 -12.04 13.45
N ASP A 197 1.44 -11.29 13.65
CA ASP A 197 1.61 -10.43 14.83
C ASP A 197 0.54 -9.33 14.92
N LEU A 198 0.38 -8.56 13.84
CA LEU A 198 -0.55 -7.42 13.81
C LEU A 198 -2.02 -7.86 13.86
N THR A 199 -2.36 -8.99 13.26
CA THR A 199 -3.73 -9.55 13.36
C THR A 199 -4.01 -10.13 14.73
N THR A 200 -3.01 -10.72 15.40
CA THR A 200 -3.12 -11.16 16.80
C THR A 200 -3.29 -9.97 17.74
N LEU A 201 -2.53 -8.88 17.52
CA LEU A 201 -2.71 -7.61 18.23
C LEU A 201 -4.16 -7.12 18.12
N LEU A 202 -4.70 -7.07 16.91
CA LEU A 202 -6.06 -6.63 16.66
C LEU A 202 -7.13 -7.53 17.31
N ASP A 203 -6.95 -8.85 17.25
CA ASP A 203 -7.84 -9.81 17.92
C ASP A 203 -7.82 -9.62 19.44
N ASN A 204 -6.65 -9.36 20.03
CA ASN A 204 -6.52 -9.04 21.45
C ASN A 204 -7.20 -7.71 21.81
N LEU A 205 -6.97 -6.65 21.02
CA LEU A 205 -7.61 -5.35 21.19
C LEU A 205 -9.14 -5.46 21.08
N SER A 206 -9.66 -6.31 20.20
CA SER A 206 -11.12 -6.50 20.05
C SER A 206 -11.81 -7.04 21.31
N LYS A 207 -11.03 -7.58 22.27
CA LYS A 207 -11.51 -8.22 23.51
C LYS A 207 -11.23 -7.40 24.76
N THR A 208 -10.75 -6.15 24.62
CA THR A 208 -10.31 -5.35 25.78
C THR A 208 -11.45 -4.78 26.61
N ASP A 209 -12.61 -4.48 26.00
CA ASP A 209 -13.76 -3.95 26.74
C ASP A 209 -15.12 -4.39 26.14
N ASP A 210 -16.21 -4.08 26.85
CA ASP A 210 -17.57 -4.44 26.41
C ASP A 210 -17.99 -3.68 25.13
N ILE A 211 -17.47 -2.46 24.92
CA ILE A 211 -17.80 -1.64 23.77
C ILE A 211 -17.18 -2.24 22.50
N THR A 212 -15.93 -2.69 22.56
CA THR A 212 -15.28 -3.36 21.43
C THR A 212 -16.05 -4.61 21.04
N SER A 213 -16.49 -5.41 22.02
CA SER A 213 -17.28 -6.62 21.79
C SER A 213 -18.65 -6.32 21.17
N GLN A 214 -19.31 -5.22 21.56
CA GLN A 214 -20.60 -4.80 20.99
C GLN A 214 -20.46 -4.30 19.54
N LEU A 215 -19.37 -3.58 19.23
CA LEU A 215 -19.13 -3.02 17.90
C LEU A 215 -18.51 -4.02 16.92
N LEU A 216 -17.92 -5.11 17.43
CA LEU A 216 -17.32 -6.18 16.64
C LEU A 216 -18.01 -7.54 16.92
N PRO A 217 -19.33 -7.70 16.65
CA PRO A 217 -20.05 -8.93 16.91
C PRO A 217 -19.51 -10.16 16.15
N GLN A 218 -18.84 -9.96 15.01
CA GLN A 218 -18.19 -11.03 14.24
C GLN A 218 -16.69 -11.15 14.57
N GLY A 219 -16.19 -10.35 15.53
CA GLY A 219 -14.78 -10.24 15.89
C GLY A 219 -13.91 -9.59 14.81
N LEU A 220 -12.60 -9.58 15.03
CA LEU A 220 -11.60 -9.12 14.06
C LEU A 220 -10.62 -10.24 13.68
N LYS A 221 -11.17 -11.38 13.24
CA LYS A 221 -10.43 -12.62 12.96
C LYS A 221 -9.79 -12.63 11.56
N VAL A 222 -8.95 -11.63 11.29
CA VAL A 222 -8.39 -11.40 9.95
C VAL A 222 -7.66 -12.64 9.40
N LEU A 223 -6.90 -13.38 10.22
CA LEU A 223 -6.25 -14.62 9.78
C LEU A 223 -7.25 -15.65 9.24
N SER A 224 -8.33 -15.89 9.99
CA SER A 224 -9.40 -16.81 9.55
C SER A 224 -10.06 -16.35 8.25
N TRP A 225 -10.22 -15.03 8.06
CA TRP A 225 -10.78 -14.48 6.82
C TRP A 225 -9.84 -14.63 5.62
N LEU A 226 -8.53 -14.57 5.86
CA LEU A 226 -7.52 -14.79 4.81
C LEU A 226 -7.43 -16.26 4.42
N ASP A 227 -7.62 -17.18 5.37
CA ASP A 227 -7.52 -18.63 5.18
C ASP A 227 -8.77 -19.25 4.57
N ASP A 228 -9.96 -18.79 4.98
CA ASP A 228 -11.24 -19.33 4.52
C ASP A 228 -12.18 -18.21 4.08
N SER A 229 -12.46 -18.17 2.77
CA SER A 229 -13.41 -17.23 2.16
C SER A 229 -14.84 -17.33 2.75
N ALA A 230 -15.22 -18.48 3.31
CA ALA A 230 -16.52 -18.67 3.95
C ALA A 230 -16.63 -17.98 5.33
N GLN A 231 -15.50 -17.66 5.96
CA GLN A 231 -15.45 -16.91 7.22
C GLN A 231 -15.46 -15.39 7.01
N VAL A 232 -15.36 -14.92 5.77
CA VAL A 232 -15.30 -13.49 5.45
C VAL A 232 -16.66 -12.84 5.79
N PRO A 233 -16.68 -11.82 6.65
CA PRO A 233 -17.91 -11.08 6.97
C PRO A 233 -18.53 -10.41 5.75
N ASP A 234 -19.80 -10.01 5.88
CA ASP A 234 -20.48 -9.28 4.83
C ASP A 234 -19.81 -7.91 4.55
N PRO A 235 -19.98 -7.35 3.33
CA PRO A 235 -19.35 -6.09 2.95
C PRO A 235 -19.69 -4.91 3.87
N THR A 236 -20.86 -4.89 4.50
CA THR A 236 -21.25 -3.81 5.43
C THR A 236 -20.36 -3.85 6.67
N TYR A 237 -20.16 -5.04 7.23
CA TYR A 237 -19.26 -5.23 8.36
C TYR A 237 -17.81 -4.87 8.01
N LEU A 238 -17.31 -5.35 6.88
CA LEU A 238 -15.95 -5.03 6.41
C LEU A 238 -15.74 -3.53 6.18
N SER A 239 -16.76 -2.81 5.69
CA SER A 239 -16.71 -1.36 5.47
C SER A 239 -16.89 -0.51 6.73
N SER A 240 -17.26 -1.13 7.87
CA SER A 240 -17.43 -0.41 9.13
C SER A 240 -16.09 0.12 9.65
N ALA A 241 -16.07 1.30 10.25
CA ALA A 241 -14.87 1.95 10.76
C ALA A 241 -14.07 1.08 11.75
N PRO A 242 -14.69 0.35 12.70
CA PRO A 242 -13.98 -0.58 13.57
C PRO A 242 -13.16 -1.66 12.85
N VAL A 243 -13.56 -2.04 11.63
CA VAL A 243 -12.93 -3.12 10.85
C VAL A 243 -12.01 -2.56 9.77
N SER A 244 -12.54 -1.70 8.90
CA SER A 244 -11.82 -1.18 7.73
C SER A 244 -10.66 -0.26 8.09
N VAL A 245 -10.78 0.57 9.15
CA VAL A 245 -9.72 1.51 9.53
C VAL A 245 -8.43 0.76 9.89
N PRO A 246 -8.42 -0.20 10.83
CA PRO A 246 -7.22 -0.99 11.09
C PRO A 246 -6.83 -1.90 9.92
N LEU A 247 -7.79 -2.51 9.19
CA LEU A 247 -7.48 -3.41 8.08
C LEU A 247 -6.74 -2.71 6.93
N ILE A 248 -7.13 -1.47 6.59
CA ILE A 248 -6.42 -0.66 5.59
C ILE A 248 -5.00 -0.33 6.06
N GLY A 249 -4.84 0.02 7.35
CA GLY A 249 -3.51 0.28 7.91
C GLY A 249 -2.61 -0.95 7.85
N LEU A 250 -3.16 -2.14 8.15
CA LEU A 250 -2.45 -3.41 8.04
C LEU A 250 -1.91 -3.66 6.63
N VAL A 251 -2.73 -3.48 5.59
CA VAL A 251 -2.30 -3.62 4.19
C VAL A 251 -1.13 -2.69 3.86
N GLN A 252 -1.24 -1.42 4.26
CA GLN A 252 -0.21 -0.40 4.00
C GLN A 252 1.13 -0.73 4.67
N LEU A 253 1.09 -1.14 5.94
CA LEU A 253 2.28 -1.50 6.70
C LEU A 253 2.94 -2.76 6.14
N VAL A 254 2.16 -3.80 5.82
CA VAL A 254 2.67 -5.04 5.21
C VAL A 254 3.31 -4.75 3.84
N ASN A 255 2.66 -3.92 3.01
CA ASN A 255 3.21 -3.55 1.71
C ASN A 255 4.53 -2.77 1.85
N TYR A 256 4.63 -1.86 2.83
CA TYR A 256 5.87 -1.12 3.11
C TYR A 256 7.00 -2.05 3.57
N GLU A 257 6.72 -3.01 4.44
CA GLU A 257 7.69 -4.03 4.87
C GLU A 257 8.18 -4.87 3.68
N ILE A 258 7.28 -5.34 2.82
CA ILE A 258 7.64 -6.11 1.63
C ILE A 258 8.57 -5.30 0.71
N VAL A 259 8.29 -4.01 0.50
CA VAL A 259 9.14 -3.14 -0.32
C VAL A 259 10.53 -2.97 0.32
N CYS A 260 10.60 -2.72 1.64
CA CYS A 260 11.87 -2.65 2.36
C CYS A 260 12.69 -3.94 2.21
N ARG A 261 12.07 -5.10 2.47
CA ARG A 261 12.72 -6.42 2.37
C ARG A 261 13.16 -6.73 0.95
N THR A 262 12.34 -6.41 -0.05
CA THR A 262 12.67 -6.63 -1.46
C THR A 262 13.86 -5.78 -1.90
N LEU A 263 13.99 -4.56 -1.38
CA LEU A 263 15.13 -3.68 -1.65
C LEU A 263 16.39 -4.06 -0.87
N GLY A 264 16.31 -5.01 0.08
CA GLY A 264 17.40 -5.30 1.01
C GLY A 264 17.67 -4.14 1.98
N LEU A 265 16.66 -3.34 2.32
CA LEU A 265 16.76 -2.15 3.16
C LEU A 265 15.99 -2.31 4.46
N THR A 266 16.49 -1.71 5.55
CA THR A 266 15.68 -1.45 6.74
C THR A 266 14.70 -0.29 6.50
N PRO A 267 13.62 -0.18 7.29
CA PRO A 267 12.71 0.97 7.24
C PRO A 267 13.41 2.33 7.36
N GLY A 268 14.40 2.45 8.23
CA GLY A 268 15.20 3.68 8.38
C GLY A 268 16.09 3.98 7.18
N GLN A 269 16.66 2.95 6.57
CA GLN A 269 17.45 3.12 5.34
C GLN A 269 16.57 3.57 4.17
N LEU A 270 15.34 3.04 4.03
CA LEU A 270 14.40 3.53 3.03
C LEU A 270 13.94 4.96 3.35
N CYS A 271 13.64 5.25 4.62
CA CYS A 271 13.31 6.58 5.12
C CYS A 271 14.38 7.63 4.77
N ASN A 272 15.67 7.30 4.91
CA ASN A 272 16.78 8.21 4.55
C ASN A 272 16.86 8.52 3.04
N ARG A 273 16.07 7.85 2.18
CA ARG A 273 16.03 8.06 0.73
C ARG A 273 14.79 8.80 0.26
N ILE A 274 13.91 9.22 1.16
CA ILE A 274 12.70 9.99 0.83
C ILE A 274 12.79 11.42 1.38
N ALA A 275 12.21 12.37 0.66
CA ALA A 275 12.17 13.79 1.02
C ALA A 275 11.01 14.16 1.94
N GLY A 276 9.97 13.32 2.01
CA GLY A 276 8.79 13.58 2.82
C GLY A 276 7.71 12.52 2.67
N THR A 277 6.77 12.51 3.61
CA THR A 277 5.61 11.62 3.56
C THR A 277 4.33 12.34 3.96
N THR A 278 3.19 11.84 3.50
CA THR A 278 1.86 12.25 3.97
C THR A 278 0.87 11.11 3.77
N GLY A 279 -0.35 11.25 4.24
CA GLY A 279 -1.39 10.27 3.98
C GLY A 279 -2.77 10.90 3.97
N HIS A 280 -3.65 10.37 3.14
CA HIS A 280 -5.02 10.84 3.02
C HIS A 280 -5.87 10.24 4.13
N SER A 281 -6.54 11.11 4.89
CA SER A 281 -7.33 10.73 6.07
C SER A 281 -6.51 9.84 7.00
N GLN A 282 -6.98 8.64 7.35
CA GLN A 282 -6.28 7.67 8.19
C GLN A 282 -4.89 7.25 7.71
N GLY A 283 -4.57 7.41 6.41
CA GLY A 283 -3.24 7.07 5.87
C GLY A 283 -2.12 7.88 6.50
N ILE A 284 -2.41 9.03 7.12
CA ILE A 284 -1.40 9.84 7.80
C ILE A 284 -0.79 9.10 9.01
N ILE A 285 -1.52 8.16 9.62
CA ILE A 285 -1.03 7.35 10.74
C ILE A 285 0.07 6.39 10.28
N THR A 286 -0.16 5.68 9.17
CA THR A 286 0.84 4.76 8.60
C THR A 286 2.02 5.50 8.00
N ALA A 287 1.77 6.65 7.35
CA ALA A 287 2.83 7.55 6.89
C ALA A 287 3.79 7.92 8.03
N ALA A 288 3.25 8.40 9.16
CA ALA A 288 4.04 8.76 10.32
C ALA A 288 4.82 7.56 10.91
N ALA A 289 4.23 6.37 10.94
CA ALA A 289 4.89 5.16 11.42
C ALA A 289 6.11 4.78 10.56
N THR A 290 6.02 4.94 9.24
CA THR A 290 7.13 4.58 8.32
C THR A 290 8.40 5.41 8.53
N VAL A 291 8.25 6.65 8.99
CA VAL A 291 9.38 7.55 9.26
C VAL A 291 9.80 7.57 10.74
N ALA A 292 9.04 6.89 11.61
CA ALA A 292 9.36 6.71 13.02
C ALA A 292 10.31 5.51 13.27
N ALA A 293 10.30 4.53 12.36
CA ALA A 293 11.14 3.33 12.46
C ALA A 293 12.52 3.51 11.82
N ASN A 294 13.55 2.91 12.42
CA ASN A 294 14.92 2.91 11.90
C ASN A 294 15.40 1.52 11.45
N ASP A 295 15.04 0.50 12.22
CA ASP A 295 15.41 -0.90 12.04
C ASP A 295 14.17 -1.80 12.18
N TRP A 296 14.34 -3.10 12.01
CA TRP A 296 13.22 -4.05 12.11
C TRP A 296 12.63 -4.16 13.52
N PHE A 297 13.38 -3.83 14.57
CA PHE A 297 12.87 -3.82 15.94
C PHE A 297 11.93 -2.63 16.17
N SER A 298 12.42 -1.41 15.94
CA SER A 298 11.63 -0.17 16.01
C SER A 298 10.47 -0.14 15.00
N TRP A 299 10.60 -0.85 13.88
CA TRP A 299 9.49 -1.08 12.95
C TRP A 299 8.32 -1.81 13.61
N ARG A 300 8.59 -2.88 14.36
CA ARG A 300 7.53 -3.61 15.07
C ARG A 300 6.86 -2.74 16.14
N GLU A 301 7.63 -1.95 16.89
CA GLU A 301 7.06 -0.98 17.82
C GLU A 301 6.16 0.05 17.11
N SER A 302 6.65 0.65 16.02
CA SER A 302 5.90 1.67 15.27
C SER A 302 4.62 1.13 14.61
N THR A 303 4.66 -0.09 14.07
CA THR A 303 3.50 -0.75 13.44
C THR A 303 2.44 -1.13 14.48
N HIS A 304 2.85 -1.61 15.67
CA HIS A 304 1.94 -1.83 16.80
C HIS A 304 1.25 -0.54 17.22
N ALA A 305 2.03 0.54 17.39
CA ALA A 305 1.49 1.84 17.78
C ALA A 305 0.51 2.41 16.73
N ALA A 306 0.86 2.34 15.45
CA ALA A 306 0.02 2.78 14.35
C ALA A 306 -1.29 1.99 14.29
N LEU A 307 -1.21 0.67 14.38
CA LEU A 307 -2.39 -0.19 14.24
C LEU A 307 -3.30 -0.12 15.47
N THR A 308 -2.73 0.01 16.67
CA THR A 308 -3.48 0.30 17.91
C THR A 308 -4.21 1.64 17.81
N THR A 309 -3.53 2.67 17.27
CA THR A 309 -4.13 3.99 17.02
C THR A 309 -5.31 3.89 16.05
N LEU A 310 -5.14 3.21 14.92
CA LEU A 310 -6.19 3.00 13.92
C LEU A 310 -7.37 2.19 14.47
N PHE A 311 -7.11 1.17 15.28
CA PHE A 311 -8.14 0.39 15.97
C PHE A 311 -9.00 1.29 16.86
N TRP A 312 -8.40 2.07 17.76
CA TRP A 312 -9.13 2.94 18.68
C TRP A 312 -9.84 4.09 17.97
N ILE A 313 -9.26 4.64 16.89
CA ILE A 313 -9.97 5.58 16.00
C ILE A 313 -11.25 4.94 15.49
N GLY A 314 -11.17 3.73 14.91
CA GLY A 314 -12.35 3.03 14.38
C GLY A 314 -13.42 2.78 15.45
N ILE A 315 -13.02 2.26 16.61
CA ILE A 315 -13.94 1.92 17.72
C ILE A 315 -14.62 3.15 18.30
N ARG A 316 -13.84 4.15 18.74
CA ARG A 316 -14.39 5.29 19.49
C ARG A 316 -15.17 6.26 18.59
N THR A 317 -14.81 6.36 17.31
CA THR A 317 -15.60 7.14 16.34
C THR A 317 -16.94 6.48 16.05
N GLN A 318 -16.97 5.15 15.87
CA GLN A 318 -18.22 4.41 15.72
C GLN A 318 -19.10 4.51 16.97
N GLN A 319 -18.52 4.27 18.16
CA GLN A 319 -19.21 4.43 19.43
C GLN A 319 -19.84 5.83 19.57
N THR A 320 -19.06 6.87 19.23
CA THR A 320 -19.52 8.26 19.30
C THR A 320 -20.66 8.51 18.32
N TRP A 321 -20.52 8.05 17.08
CA TRP A 321 -21.54 8.21 16.03
C TRP A 321 -22.86 7.51 16.41
N ASP A 322 -22.80 6.26 16.85
CA ASP A 322 -23.98 5.48 17.24
C ASP A 322 -24.71 6.06 18.45
N SER A 323 -23.98 6.71 19.37
CA SER A 323 -24.55 7.39 20.54
C SER A 323 -25.34 8.66 20.17
N GLN A 324 -24.93 9.34 19.10
CA GLN A 324 -25.53 10.60 18.65
C GLN A 324 -26.63 10.36 17.60
N PHE A 325 -26.52 9.27 16.82
CA PHE A 325 -27.31 9.04 15.63
C PHE A 325 -28.42 7.98 15.82
N ARG A 326 -29.17 8.05 16.92
CA ARG A 326 -30.29 7.12 17.17
C ARG A 326 -31.61 7.49 16.45
N ILE A 327 -31.68 8.61 15.74
CA ILE A 327 -32.97 9.18 15.25
C ILE A 327 -32.86 9.80 13.84
N ASN A 328 -32.33 9.09 12.84
CA ASN A 328 -32.40 9.51 11.43
C ASN A 328 -32.26 8.32 10.47
N THR A 329 -33.14 7.33 10.63
CA THR A 329 -33.18 6.15 9.75
C THR A 329 -33.51 6.56 8.32
N ILE A 330 -32.61 6.24 7.38
CA ILE A 330 -32.88 6.34 5.94
C ILE A 330 -34.01 5.36 5.60
N SER A 331 -35.07 5.84 4.93
CA SER A 331 -36.15 4.96 4.49
C SER A 331 -35.73 4.13 3.27
N GLU A 332 -36.37 2.98 3.09
CA GLU A 332 -36.13 2.13 1.92
C GLU A 332 -36.36 2.87 0.59
N ALA A 333 -37.37 3.75 0.55
CA ALA A 333 -37.64 4.59 -0.61
C ALA A 333 -36.49 5.56 -0.93
N MET A 334 -35.87 6.17 0.10
CA MET A 334 -34.70 7.04 -0.10
C MET A 334 -33.48 6.23 -0.55
N THR A 335 -33.29 5.03 0.00
CA THR A 335 -32.22 4.12 -0.43
C THR A 335 -32.37 3.76 -1.91
N GLN A 336 -33.55 3.31 -2.30
CA GLN A 336 -33.82 2.90 -3.68
C GLN A 336 -33.68 4.08 -4.64
N ASP A 337 -34.25 5.25 -4.32
CA ASP A 337 -34.10 6.45 -5.15
C ASP A 337 -32.62 6.83 -5.35
N SER A 338 -31.79 6.76 -4.30
CA SER A 338 -30.35 7.02 -4.40
C SER A 338 -29.65 6.02 -5.33
N ILE A 339 -29.99 4.74 -5.22
CA ILE A 339 -29.43 3.68 -6.08
C ILE A 339 -29.85 3.87 -7.55
N ASP A 340 -31.13 4.16 -7.80
CA ASP A 340 -31.69 4.37 -9.15
C ASP A 340 -31.03 5.55 -9.88
N HIS A 341 -30.50 6.51 -9.13
CA HIS A 341 -29.76 7.66 -9.67
C HIS A 341 -28.24 7.46 -9.73
N GLY A 342 -27.74 6.25 -9.42
CA GLY A 342 -26.32 5.90 -9.46
C GLY A 342 -25.49 6.51 -8.32
N GLU A 343 -26.13 6.93 -7.22
CA GLU A 343 -25.49 7.62 -6.11
C GLU A 343 -25.01 6.66 -5.00
N ARG A 344 -25.34 5.36 -5.13
CA ARG A 344 -25.13 4.28 -4.14
C ARG A 344 -26.02 4.42 -2.89
N LYS A 345 -25.93 3.43 -2.00
CA LYS A 345 -26.65 3.42 -0.72
C LYS A 345 -26.20 4.61 0.15
N PRO A 346 -27.12 5.38 0.75
CA PRO A 346 -26.79 6.49 1.62
C PRO A 346 -25.88 6.09 2.79
N SER A 347 -24.86 6.90 3.01
CA SER A 347 -23.84 6.76 4.05
C SER A 347 -23.48 8.14 4.61
N PRO A 348 -22.69 8.25 5.69
CA PRO A 348 -22.42 9.53 6.35
C PRO A 348 -21.35 10.39 5.65
N MET A 349 -20.85 9.97 4.47
CA MET A 349 -19.93 10.76 3.67
C MET A 349 -20.30 10.70 2.19
N LEU A 350 -20.45 11.88 1.56
CA LEU A 350 -20.83 12.03 0.16
C LEU A 350 -19.69 12.65 -0.65
N SER A 351 -19.19 11.93 -1.65
CA SER A 351 -18.26 12.49 -2.63
C SER A 351 -19.01 13.29 -3.68
N VAL A 352 -18.54 14.51 -3.99
CA VAL A 352 -19.12 15.39 -5.00
C VAL A 352 -18.05 15.82 -5.98
N ARG A 353 -18.31 15.64 -7.27
CA ARG A 353 -17.42 15.99 -8.39
C ARG A 353 -18.09 17.01 -9.32
N GLY A 354 -17.28 17.84 -9.96
CA GLY A 354 -17.68 18.73 -11.05
C GLY A 354 -18.39 20.02 -10.66
N LEU A 355 -18.56 20.30 -9.37
CA LEU A 355 -19.03 21.60 -8.86
C LEU A 355 -17.85 22.43 -8.35
N ALA A 356 -17.90 23.75 -8.51
CA ALA A 356 -16.99 24.63 -7.76
C ALA A 356 -17.41 24.68 -6.28
N ARG A 357 -16.49 25.08 -5.38
CA ARG A 357 -16.73 25.07 -3.93
C ARG A 357 -17.94 25.92 -3.54
N GLU A 358 -18.07 27.09 -4.13
CA GLU A 358 -19.13 28.06 -3.87
C GLU A 358 -20.50 27.52 -4.32
N GLU A 359 -20.52 26.75 -5.41
CA GLU A 359 -21.73 26.11 -5.93
C GLU A 359 -22.18 24.96 -5.03
N LEU A 360 -21.22 24.15 -4.57
CA LEU A 360 -21.50 23.11 -3.59
C LEU A 360 -22.02 23.72 -2.28
N GLN A 361 -21.40 24.82 -1.82
CA GLN A 361 -21.85 25.54 -0.63
C GLN A 361 -23.29 26.05 -0.79
N THR A 362 -23.64 26.58 -1.97
CA THR A 362 -25.02 26.99 -2.29
C THR A 362 -26.01 25.81 -2.21
N CYS A 363 -25.62 24.63 -2.69
CA CYS A 363 -26.45 23.42 -2.55
C CYS A 363 -26.61 23.00 -1.08
N ILE A 364 -25.54 23.07 -0.28
CA ILE A 364 -25.57 22.78 1.16
C ILE A 364 -26.52 23.75 1.88
N ASP A 365 -26.38 25.05 1.65
CA ASP A 365 -27.20 26.08 2.27
C ASP A 365 -28.66 25.97 1.84
N ALA A 366 -28.92 25.61 0.59
CA ALA A 366 -30.26 25.31 0.11
C ALA A 366 -30.89 24.12 0.84
N THR A 367 -30.13 23.05 1.09
CA THR A 367 -30.60 21.89 1.87
C THR A 367 -30.86 22.24 3.33
N ARG A 368 -29.97 23.01 3.97
CA ARG A 368 -30.10 23.41 5.39
C ARG A 368 -31.40 24.13 5.69
N ARG A 369 -31.94 24.93 4.76
CA ARG A 369 -33.23 25.63 4.92
C ARG A 369 -34.43 24.70 5.17
N TYR A 370 -34.32 23.42 4.82
CA TYR A 370 -35.38 22.43 5.00
C TYR A 370 -35.20 21.58 6.26
N LEU A 371 -34.12 21.79 7.03
CA LEU A 371 -33.85 21.08 8.28
C LEU A 371 -34.47 21.84 9.45
N ARG A 372 -35.34 21.18 10.23
CA ARG A 372 -36.19 21.78 11.26
C ARG A 372 -35.42 22.35 12.47
N ASP A 373 -34.22 21.84 12.76
CA ASP A 373 -33.54 22.09 14.04
C ASP A 373 -32.24 22.90 13.92
N GLY A 374 -32.05 23.68 12.84
CA GLY A 374 -30.78 24.39 12.65
C GLY A 374 -29.61 23.40 12.59
N GLY A 375 -29.65 22.45 11.64
CA GLY A 375 -28.59 21.45 11.46
C GLY A 375 -27.26 22.11 11.07
N HIS A 376 -26.50 22.59 12.06
CA HIS A 376 -25.38 23.52 11.86
C HIS A 376 -24.04 22.85 11.55
N ASP A 377 -23.91 21.54 11.76
CA ASP A 377 -22.59 20.92 11.84
C ASP A 377 -22.32 19.88 10.74
N TRP A 378 -22.81 20.10 9.51
CA TRP A 378 -22.34 19.32 8.35
C TRP A 378 -21.80 20.26 7.28
N ALA A 379 -20.58 19.99 6.83
CA ALA A 379 -19.79 20.87 5.99
C ALA A 379 -18.95 20.06 5.01
N ILE A 380 -18.32 20.77 4.08
CA ILE A 380 -17.27 20.21 3.24
C ILE A 380 -16.13 19.79 4.17
N SER A 381 -15.97 18.48 4.34
CA SER A 381 -15.00 17.87 5.24
C SER A 381 -13.67 17.60 4.55
N MET A 382 -13.70 17.41 3.22
CA MET A 382 -12.50 17.15 2.43
C MET A 382 -12.53 17.91 1.10
N THR A 383 -11.39 18.49 0.74
CA THR A 383 -11.10 19.07 -0.57
C THR A 383 -10.03 18.21 -1.23
N ASN A 384 -10.46 17.29 -2.09
CA ASN A 384 -9.59 16.36 -2.81
C ASN A 384 -8.99 16.99 -4.08
N GLY A 385 -9.66 18.01 -4.62
CA GLY A 385 -9.20 18.78 -5.77
C GLY A 385 -10.10 20.00 -5.99
N PRO A 386 -9.85 20.81 -7.04
CA PRO A 386 -10.54 22.08 -7.26
C PRO A 386 -12.06 21.92 -7.47
N ARG A 387 -12.50 20.75 -7.94
CA ARG A 387 -13.92 20.40 -8.15
C ARG A 387 -14.24 19.00 -7.66
N HIS A 388 -13.50 18.51 -6.65
CA HIS A 388 -13.73 17.21 -6.03
C HIS A 388 -13.69 17.38 -4.51
N PHE A 389 -14.85 17.21 -3.88
CA PHE A 389 -15.06 17.43 -2.46
C PHE A 389 -15.69 16.20 -1.82
N VAL A 390 -15.61 16.14 -0.49
CA VAL A 390 -16.40 15.24 0.34
C VAL A 390 -17.14 16.06 1.38
N VAL A 391 -18.39 15.70 1.62
CA VAL A 391 -19.25 16.30 2.65
C VAL A 391 -19.59 15.22 3.67
N SER A 392 -19.33 15.49 4.95
CA SER A 392 -19.57 14.55 6.06
C SER A 392 -20.76 14.99 6.90
N GLY A 393 -21.62 14.05 7.28
CA GLY A 393 -22.76 14.30 8.17
C GLY A 393 -23.84 13.21 8.10
N PRO A 394 -25.01 13.44 8.72
CA PRO A 394 -26.15 12.53 8.66
C PRO A 394 -26.50 12.07 7.23
N PRO A 395 -26.63 10.75 6.97
CA PRO A 395 -27.03 10.23 5.66
C PRO A 395 -28.30 10.87 5.10
N THR A 396 -29.29 11.16 5.97
CA THR A 396 -30.56 11.79 5.57
C THR A 396 -30.34 13.21 5.03
N TYR A 397 -29.39 13.94 5.59
CA TYR A 397 -29.07 15.31 5.17
C TYR A 397 -28.29 15.28 3.84
N LEU A 398 -27.36 14.33 3.72
CA LEU A 398 -26.60 14.11 2.50
C LEU A 398 -27.47 13.63 1.33
N TYR A 399 -28.50 12.82 1.60
CA TYR A 399 -29.54 12.52 0.59
C TYR A 399 -30.26 13.80 0.13
N GLY A 400 -30.65 14.66 1.07
CA GLY A 400 -31.22 15.98 0.73
C GLY A 400 -30.28 16.84 -0.12
N LEU A 401 -28.97 16.79 0.15
CA LEU A 401 -27.94 17.42 -0.69
C LEU A 401 -27.91 16.84 -2.11
N ASN A 402 -27.97 15.51 -2.27
CA ASN A 402 -28.05 14.89 -3.59
C ASN A 402 -29.23 15.43 -4.41
N LEU A 403 -30.40 15.60 -3.80
CA LEU A 403 -31.55 16.20 -4.50
C LEU A 403 -31.26 17.62 -5.02
N GLN A 404 -30.51 18.44 -4.28
CA GLN A 404 -30.07 19.76 -4.76
C GLN A 404 -29.02 19.66 -5.86
N ILE A 405 -28.08 18.72 -5.76
CA ILE A 405 -27.06 18.46 -6.79
C ILE A 405 -27.72 18.00 -8.10
N ARG A 406 -28.72 17.11 -8.04
CA ARG A 406 -29.51 16.67 -9.20
C ARG A 406 -30.18 17.87 -9.90
N LYS A 407 -30.76 18.80 -9.13
CA LYS A 407 -31.32 20.05 -9.69
C LYS A 407 -30.25 20.89 -10.39
N ARG A 408 -29.08 21.05 -9.76
CA ARG A 408 -27.95 21.80 -10.34
C ARG A 408 -27.43 21.15 -11.63
N LYS A 409 -27.34 19.82 -11.67
CA LYS A 409 -26.97 19.05 -12.86
C LYS A 409 -27.96 19.27 -14.00
N LYS A 410 -29.28 19.19 -13.74
CA LYS A 410 -30.32 19.48 -14.73
C LYS A 410 -30.21 20.91 -15.30
N LEU A 411 -29.90 21.91 -14.46
CA LEU A 411 -29.70 23.29 -14.93
C LEU A 411 -28.49 23.42 -15.88
N TYR A 412 -27.42 22.65 -15.67
CA TYR A 412 -26.29 22.64 -16.60
C TYR A 412 -26.65 22.03 -17.95
N THR A 413 -27.44 20.95 -17.95
CA THR A 413 -27.95 20.34 -19.18
C THR A 413 -28.81 21.32 -19.98
N GLN A 414 -29.67 22.09 -19.31
CA GLN A 414 -30.58 23.04 -19.96
C GLN A 414 -29.89 24.29 -20.52
N LYS A 415 -28.78 24.74 -19.92
CA LYS A 415 -28.03 25.94 -20.34
C LYS A 415 -26.94 25.66 -21.39
N SER A 416 -27.02 24.53 -22.10
CA SER A 416 -26.11 24.11 -23.18
C SER A 416 -24.63 23.95 -22.77
N SER A 417 -24.36 23.54 -21.53
CA SER A 417 -23.01 23.11 -21.12
C SER A 417 -23.03 21.63 -20.78
N ALA A 418 -23.23 20.80 -21.81
CA ALA A 418 -23.29 19.34 -21.69
C ALA A 418 -22.05 18.79 -20.96
N ASP A 419 -20.86 19.30 -21.30
CA ASP A 419 -19.59 18.90 -20.66
C ASP A 419 -19.59 19.18 -19.15
N LYS A 420 -20.08 20.36 -18.72
CA LYS A 420 -20.21 20.67 -17.29
C LYS A 420 -21.27 19.78 -16.63
N ALA A 421 -22.37 19.46 -17.30
CA ALA A 421 -23.40 18.58 -16.77
C ALA A 421 -22.88 17.13 -16.59
N HIS A 422 -22.09 16.63 -17.53
CA HIS A 422 -21.47 15.31 -17.46
C HIS A 422 -20.42 15.22 -16.34
N ALA A 423 -19.68 16.31 -16.09
CA ALA A 423 -18.71 16.37 -15.01
C ALA A 423 -19.34 16.37 -13.60
N VAL A 424 -20.60 16.81 -13.46
CA VAL A 424 -21.29 16.87 -12.15
C VAL A 424 -21.82 15.49 -11.76
N GLY A 425 -21.38 15.02 -10.60
CA GLY A 425 -21.87 13.78 -10.00
C GLY A 425 -21.65 13.77 -8.49
N SER A 426 -22.44 12.96 -7.81
CA SER A 426 -22.28 12.68 -6.39
C SER A 426 -22.47 11.20 -6.12
N THR A 427 -21.73 10.68 -5.15
CA THR A 427 -21.72 9.25 -4.82
C THR A 427 -21.38 9.08 -3.35
N PHE A 428 -22.20 8.30 -2.64
CA PHE A 428 -21.95 7.94 -1.25
C PHE A 428 -20.73 7.04 -1.13
N LEU A 429 -19.89 7.33 -0.13
CA LEU A 429 -18.70 6.55 0.18
C LEU A 429 -19.08 5.33 1.03
N GLU A 430 -18.38 4.21 0.85
CA GLU A 430 -18.58 3.00 1.66
C GLU A 430 -17.85 3.15 3.00
N VAL A 431 -18.43 3.95 3.90
CA VAL A 431 -17.93 4.24 5.25
C VAL A 431 -19.09 4.28 6.24
N SER A 432 -18.83 4.01 7.53
CA SER A 432 -19.88 3.98 8.56
C SER A 432 -19.91 5.20 9.49
N VAL A 433 -18.91 6.09 9.44
CA VAL A 433 -18.83 7.30 10.29
C VAL A 433 -18.45 8.54 9.47
N PRO A 434 -18.89 9.74 9.88
CA PRO A 434 -18.57 11.00 9.20
C PRO A 434 -17.19 11.53 9.61
N PHE A 435 -16.10 10.95 9.12
CA PHE A 435 -14.74 11.46 9.40
C PHE A 435 -14.57 12.92 8.99
N HIS A 436 -13.57 13.58 9.58
CA HIS A 436 -13.26 14.99 9.35
C HIS A 436 -14.45 15.91 9.68
N SER A 437 -15.10 15.66 10.82
CA SER A 437 -16.28 16.43 11.23
C SER A 437 -16.39 16.63 12.74
N SER A 438 -17.13 17.67 13.13
CA SER A 438 -17.41 17.97 14.55
C SER A 438 -18.28 16.91 15.23
N TRP A 439 -19.03 16.10 14.47
CA TRP A 439 -19.82 14.97 15.00
C TRP A 439 -18.96 14.00 15.82
N LEU A 440 -17.69 13.83 15.44
CA LEU A 440 -16.78 12.89 16.08
C LEU A 440 -15.91 13.52 17.17
N LYS A 441 -16.10 14.80 17.52
CA LYS A 441 -15.27 15.52 18.50
C LYS A 441 -15.20 14.85 19.87
N LYS A 442 -16.27 14.18 20.29
CA LYS A 442 -16.30 13.45 21.57
C LYS A 442 -15.43 12.18 21.55
N ALA A 443 -15.12 11.62 20.37
CA ALA A 443 -14.26 10.45 20.26
C ALA A 443 -12.79 10.79 20.58
N VAL A 444 -12.33 12.00 20.23
CA VAL A 444 -10.93 12.43 20.39
C VAL A 444 -10.38 12.22 21.81
N PRO A 445 -11.00 12.73 22.90
CA PRO A 445 -10.50 12.49 24.25
C PRO A 445 -10.59 11.01 24.68
N MET A 446 -11.53 10.24 24.13
CA MET A 446 -11.63 8.80 24.43
C MET A 446 -10.44 8.06 23.83
N ILE A 447 -10.15 8.32 22.55
CA ILE A 447 -9.01 7.75 21.83
C ILE A 447 -7.70 8.13 22.53
N GLN A 448 -7.55 9.40 22.94
CA GLN A 448 -6.35 9.84 23.65
C GLN A 448 -6.14 9.12 24.98
N ASN A 449 -7.23 8.82 25.70
CA ASN A 449 -7.15 8.02 26.91
C ASN A 449 -6.76 6.57 26.62
N ASP A 450 -7.29 5.97 25.54
CA ASP A 450 -6.90 4.62 25.12
C ASP A 450 -5.43 4.55 24.66
N LEU A 451 -4.88 5.67 24.15
CA LEU A 451 -3.52 5.79 23.63
C LEU A 451 -2.51 6.43 24.60
N LYS A 452 -2.87 6.63 25.87
CA LYS A 452 -2.04 7.35 26.85
C LYS A 452 -0.62 6.77 27.03
N ASP A 453 -0.48 5.46 26.83
CA ASP A 453 0.77 4.71 26.98
C ASP A 453 1.37 4.29 25.61
N VAL A 454 0.80 4.77 24.49
CA VAL A 454 1.20 4.40 23.13
C VAL A 454 2.05 5.50 22.51
N TRP A 455 3.17 5.13 21.89
CA TRP A 455 4.11 6.06 21.26
C TRP A 455 4.53 5.53 19.89
N LEU A 456 4.57 6.40 18.87
CA LEU A 456 5.01 6.01 17.52
C LEU A 456 6.51 5.76 17.41
N HIS A 457 7.30 6.43 18.23
CA HIS A 457 8.75 6.28 18.29
C HIS A 457 9.16 5.97 19.72
N SER A 458 10.23 5.22 19.90
CA SER A 458 10.91 5.16 21.19
C SER A 458 11.32 6.58 21.60
N SER A 459 11.29 6.89 22.89
CA SER A 459 11.56 8.23 23.46
C SER A 459 12.90 8.87 23.04
N HIS A 460 13.74 8.15 22.29
CA HIS A 460 15.06 8.57 21.81
C HIS A 460 15.17 8.72 20.28
N ALA A 461 14.20 8.29 19.48
CA ALA A 461 14.25 8.39 18.03
C ALA A 461 13.49 9.64 17.54
N LYS A 462 14.22 10.57 16.89
CA LYS A 462 13.59 11.72 16.21
C LYS A 462 13.17 11.30 14.82
N ILE A 463 11.93 11.63 14.45
CA ILE A 463 11.47 11.57 13.06
C ILE A 463 12.35 12.52 12.23
N LYS A 464 13.01 11.99 11.19
CA LYS A 464 13.99 12.73 10.37
C LYS A 464 13.39 13.32 9.09
N VAL A 465 12.31 12.72 8.62
CA VAL A 465 11.64 13.07 7.37
C VAL A 465 10.33 13.77 7.72
N PRO A 466 10.01 14.90 7.06
CA PRO A 466 8.78 15.63 7.37
C PRO A 466 7.54 14.79 7.09
N VAL A 467 6.57 14.88 8.00
CA VAL A 467 5.24 14.30 7.83
C VAL A 467 4.27 15.45 7.60
N PHE A 468 3.82 15.63 6.36
CA PHE A 468 3.02 16.80 6.00
C PHE A 468 1.56 16.63 6.42
N SER A 469 1.06 17.60 7.19
CA SER A 469 -0.32 17.67 7.67
C SER A 469 -1.34 17.64 6.53
N THR A 470 -2.43 16.91 6.74
CA THR A 470 -3.54 16.78 5.80
C THR A 470 -4.37 18.06 5.65
N GLU A 471 -4.26 19.01 6.58
CA GLU A 471 -5.02 20.26 6.57
C GLU A 471 -4.28 21.37 5.82
N ASN A 472 -2.99 21.54 6.10
CA ASN A 472 -2.22 22.72 5.69
C ASN A 472 -0.86 22.41 5.05
N GLY A 473 -0.46 21.13 4.97
CA GLY A 473 0.81 20.70 4.39
C GLY A 473 2.05 21.01 5.23
N GLN A 474 1.92 21.60 6.41
CA GLN A 474 3.06 21.85 7.30
C GLN A 474 3.56 20.53 7.92
N ASP A 475 4.85 20.45 8.21
CA ASP A 475 5.41 19.29 8.89
C ASP A 475 4.93 19.24 10.35
N ILE A 476 4.20 18.17 10.70
CA ILE A 476 3.65 17.97 12.04
C ILE A 476 4.74 17.69 13.09
N ASN A 477 5.95 17.35 12.64
CA ASN A 477 7.09 17.04 13.51
C ASN A 477 7.89 18.27 13.97
N GLN A 478 7.49 19.49 13.59
CA GLN A 478 8.19 20.72 14.00
C GLN A 478 8.00 21.07 15.51
N GLY A 479 7.16 20.33 16.23
CA GLY A 479 7.02 20.42 17.69
C GLY A 479 8.14 19.68 18.44
N GLN A 480 8.67 20.28 19.51
CA GLN A 480 9.75 19.66 20.30
C GLN A 480 9.26 18.42 21.07
N GLY A 481 9.56 17.22 20.58
CA GLY A 481 9.62 15.98 21.37
C GLY A 481 8.32 15.45 21.98
N SER A 482 7.16 16.01 21.63
CA SER A 482 5.85 15.52 22.06
C SER A 482 5.35 14.40 21.16
N ASN A 483 4.65 13.43 21.73
CA ASN A 483 3.95 12.39 20.98
C ASN A 483 3.00 13.01 19.94
N ILE A 484 3.29 12.85 18.66
CA ILE A 484 2.48 13.40 17.56
C ILE A 484 1.14 12.69 17.38
N LEU A 485 0.89 11.58 18.09
CA LEU A 485 -0.37 10.82 17.99
C LEU A 485 -1.61 11.66 18.27
N HIS A 486 -1.55 12.59 19.22
CA HIS A 486 -2.68 13.48 19.51
C HIS A 486 -3.07 14.32 18.29
N GLU A 487 -2.07 14.94 17.64
CA GLU A 487 -2.26 15.74 16.44
C GLU A 487 -2.78 14.88 15.27
N LEU A 488 -2.19 13.70 15.10
CA LEU A 488 -2.59 12.74 14.08
C LEU A 488 -4.04 12.26 14.25
N VAL A 489 -4.48 11.94 15.47
CA VAL A 489 -5.86 11.56 15.77
C VAL A 489 -6.81 12.71 15.40
N ASP A 490 -6.48 13.95 15.76
CA ASP A 490 -7.34 15.10 15.47
C ASP A 490 -7.44 15.38 13.96
N LEU A 491 -6.34 15.20 13.21
CA LEU A 491 -6.29 15.30 11.74
C LEU A 491 -7.20 14.28 11.03
N VAL A 492 -7.38 13.08 11.61
CA VAL A 492 -8.23 12.03 11.04
C VAL A 492 -9.70 12.20 11.47
N VAL A 493 -9.92 12.50 12.75
CA VAL A 493 -11.27 12.44 13.34
C VAL A 493 -12.06 13.72 13.08
N CYS A 494 -11.46 14.89 13.27
CA CYS A 494 -12.19 16.16 13.32
C CYS A 494 -11.79 17.17 12.26
N ARG A 495 -10.50 17.36 12.02
CA ARG A 495 -10.01 18.44 11.16
C ARG A 495 -10.30 18.17 9.70
N GLY A 496 -10.54 19.24 8.96
CA GLY A 496 -10.79 19.18 7.53
C GLY A 496 -9.54 18.77 6.76
N LEU A 497 -9.73 18.03 5.67
CA LEU A 497 -8.64 17.62 4.79
C LEU A 497 -8.59 18.51 3.53
N ASN A 498 -7.41 19.04 3.20
CA ASN A 498 -7.16 19.69 1.92
C ASN A 498 -5.97 19.00 1.23
N TRP A 499 -6.27 18.14 0.27
CA TRP A 499 -5.27 17.29 -0.39
C TRP A 499 -4.28 18.09 -1.24
N ALA A 500 -4.75 19.18 -1.87
CA ALA A 500 -3.87 20.07 -2.61
C ALA A 500 -2.83 20.73 -1.70
N ASN A 501 -3.25 21.19 -0.52
CA ASN A 501 -2.32 21.76 0.48
C ASN A 501 -1.39 20.69 1.06
N ALA A 502 -1.93 19.54 1.46
CA ALA A 502 -1.17 18.43 2.03
C ALA A 502 -0.06 17.95 1.09
N THR A 503 -0.31 18.01 -0.22
CA THR A 503 0.64 17.56 -1.23
C THR A 503 1.46 18.67 -1.88
N ALA A 504 1.15 19.96 -1.64
CA ALA A 504 1.87 21.08 -2.26
C ALA A 504 3.39 21.04 -1.98
N ASN A 505 3.77 20.64 -0.76
CA ASN A 505 5.17 20.52 -0.33
C ASN A 505 5.85 19.25 -0.84
N LEU A 506 5.12 18.32 -1.48
CA LEU A 506 5.71 17.17 -2.17
C LEU A 506 6.27 17.55 -3.56
N TYR A 507 5.95 18.74 -4.06
CA TYR A 507 6.38 19.21 -5.38
C TYR A 507 6.51 20.75 -5.47
N PRO A 508 7.28 21.38 -4.57
CA PRO A 508 7.35 22.85 -4.48
C PRO A 508 7.90 23.51 -5.76
N GLU A 509 8.71 22.81 -6.55
CA GLU A 509 9.43 23.37 -7.72
C GLU A 509 8.75 23.13 -9.08
N HIS A 510 7.58 22.48 -9.12
CA HIS A 510 6.84 22.29 -10.39
C HIS A 510 6.34 23.59 -11.03
N ALA A 511 6.38 24.71 -10.29
CA ALA A 511 6.15 26.05 -10.82
C ALA A 511 7.30 26.58 -11.71
N LEU A 512 8.47 25.92 -11.72
CA LEU A 512 9.69 26.39 -12.41
C LEU A 512 10.22 25.45 -13.51
N GLY A 513 9.60 24.28 -13.73
CA GLY A 513 9.90 23.41 -14.87
C GLY A 513 11.22 22.64 -14.82
N ILE A 514 11.82 22.46 -13.63
CA ILE A 514 13.20 21.95 -13.49
C ILE A 514 13.26 20.43 -13.31
N ARG A 515 12.34 19.78 -12.55
CA ARG A 515 12.26 18.31 -12.38
C ARG A 515 10.89 17.87 -11.86
N SER A 516 10.47 16.65 -12.22
CA SER A 516 9.26 16.01 -11.69
C SER A 516 9.59 15.06 -10.53
N PRO A 517 9.07 15.30 -9.32
CA PRO A 517 9.27 14.41 -8.18
C PRO A 517 8.57 13.07 -8.41
N THR A 518 9.08 12.04 -7.75
CA THR A 518 8.49 10.70 -7.77
C THR A 518 7.67 10.49 -6.50
N VAL A 519 6.41 10.11 -6.65
CA VAL A 519 5.51 9.82 -5.53
C VAL A 519 5.19 8.33 -5.51
N LEU A 520 5.43 7.69 -4.37
CA LEU A 520 5.18 6.28 -4.15
C LEU A 520 3.87 6.11 -3.38
N ASP A 521 2.89 5.49 -4.01
CA ASP A 521 1.59 5.21 -3.41
C ASP A 521 1.60 3.82 -2.76
N PHE A 522 1.62 3.82 -1.43
CA PHE A 522 1.48 2.61 -0.60
C PHE A 522 0.03 2.35 -0.18
N GLY A 523 -0.90 3.24 -0.56
CA GLY A 523 -2.32 3.10 -0.28
C GLY A 523 -2.99 1.96 -1.04
N PRO A 524 -4.12 1.45 -0.51
CA PRO A 524 -4.87 0.43 -1.21
C PRO A 524 -5.65 1.00 -2.41
N GLY A 525 -6.14 0.11 -3.28
CA GLY A 525 -7.00 0.44 -4.43
C GLY A 525 -6.25 0.63 -5.76
N GLY A 526 -4.94 0.48 -5.79
CA GLY A 526 -4.11 0.54 -7.00
C GLY A 526 -4.38 1.78 -7.86
N VAL A 527 -4.78 1.60 -9.12
CA VAL A 527 -5.09 2.72 -10.05
C VAL A 527 -6.29 3.57 -9.62
N HIS A 528 -7.10 3.08 -8.69
CA HIS A 528 -8.22 3.80 -8.08
C HIS A 528 -7.89 4.29 -6.66
N GLY A 529 -6.65 4.10 -6.23
CA GLY A 529 -6.11 4.57 -4.96
C GLY A 529 -5.92 6.09 -4.93
N ILE A 530 -5.19 6.55 -3.92
CA ILE A 530 -5.13 7.98 -3.59
C ILE A 530 -4.42 8.79 -4.67
N SER A 531 -3.46 8.20 -5.35
CA SER A 531 -2.78 8.80 -6.49
C SER A 531 -3.70 9.18 -7.66
N SER A 532 -4.90 8.59 -7.75
CA SER A 532 -5.91 9.00 -8.75
C SER A 532 -6.44 10.43 -8.52
N LEU A 533 -6.17 11.04 -7.36
CA LEU A 533 -6.53 12.42 -7.05
C LEU A 533 -5.52 13.44 -7.58
N PHE A 534 -4.32 13.01 -8.01
CA PHE A 534 -3.41 13.93 -8.68
C PHE A 534 -4.01 14.38 -10.02
N SER A 535 -3.92 15.68 -10.30
CA SER A 535 -4.43 16.26 -11.55
C SER A 535 -3.40 16.15 -12.68
N PRO A 536 -3.79 15.86 -13.94
CA PRO A 536 -2.91 15.97 -15.11
C PRO A 536 -3.09 17.32 -15.87
N PRO A 537 -2.15 17.75 -16.75
CA PRO A 537 -0.77 17.27 -16.97
C PRO A 537 0.29 18.14 -16.24
N GLY A 538 1.42 17.52 -15.89
CA GLY A 538 2.54 18.19 -15.18
C GLY A 538 2.59 17.90 -13.67
N GLY A 539 1.88 16.88 -13.18
CA GLY A 539 2.01 16.38 -11.81
C GLY A 539 3.23 15.46 -11.60
N PRO A 540 3.44 14.96 -10.37
CA PRO A 540 4.55 14.06 -10.05
C PRO A 540 4.45 12.73 -10.82
N ARG A 541 5.60 12.08 -11.01
CA ARG A 541 5.65 10.69 -11.48
C ARG A 541 5.15 9.78 -10.36
N VAL A 542 4.00 9.15 -10.55
CA VAL A 542 3.42 8.22 -9.57
C VAL A 542 3.93 6.80 -9.81
N ILE A 543 4.28 6.08 -8.74
CA ILE A 543 4.51 4.64 -8.74
C ILE A 543 3.59 3.97 -7.70
N LEU A 544 2.81 2.99 -8.13
CA LEU A 544 1.91 2.21 -7.27
C LEU A 544 2.68 1.06 -6.61
N ALA A 545 3.06 1.21 -5.34
CA ALA A 545 3.89 0.25 -4.64
C ALA A 545 3.18 -1.08 -4.33
N GLY A 546 1.84 -1.05 -4.26
CA GLY A 546 1.01 -2.24 -4.02
C GLY A 546 0.64 -3.03 -5.27
N THR A 547 0.80 -2.49 -6.48
CA THR A 547 0.21 -3.08 -7.70
C THR A 547 1.28 -3.66 -8.63
N LEU A 548 1.24 -4.98 -8.87
CA LEU A 548 2.22 -5.68 -9.72
C LEU A 548 2.22 -5.23 -11.19
N GLY A 549 1.10 -4.76 -11.72
CA GLY A 549 0.99 -4.33 -13.10
C GLY A 549 -0.44 -3.95 -13.49
N GLY A 550 -0.58 -3.18 -14.56
CA GLY A 550 -1.88 -2.78 -15.10
C GLY A 550 -1.77 -2.10 -16.46
N LYS A 551 -2.89 -1.58 -16.95
CA LYS A 551 -3.01 -1.03 -18.32
C LYS A 551 -2.78 0.48 -18.41
N LYS A 552 -2.71 1.17 -17.28
CA LYS A 552 -2.64 2.64 -17.23
C LYS A 552 -1.18 3.05 -17.44
N THR A 553 -0.91 3.86 -18.46
CA THR A 553 0.46 4.19 -18.91
C THR A 553 1.04 5.44 -18.25
N ASP A 554 0.20 6.24 -17.58
CA ASP A 554 0.59 7.48 -16.89
C ASP A 554 1.04 7.24 -15.43
N VAL A 555 1.08 5.98 -14.98
CA VAL A 555 1.58 5.57 -13.66
C VAL A 555 2.59 4.44 -13.81
N GLY A 556 3.57 4.39 -12.92
CA GLY A 556 4.43 3.23 -12.73
C GLY A 556 3.78 2.20 -11.82
N TYR A 557 4.13 0.93 -12.02
CA TYR A 557 3.73 -0.19 -11.16
C TYR A 557 4.92 -0.65 -10.30
N LYS A 558 4.69 -1.67 -9.46
CA LYS A 558 5.63 -2.11 -8.41
C LYS A 558 7.04 -2.39 -8.94
N GLU A 559 7.20 -2.86 -10.18
CA GLU A 559 8.51 -3.08 -10.80
C GLU A 559 9.36 -1.82 -10.92
N LYS A 560 8.74 -0.64 -11.06
CA LYS A 560 9.46 0.64 -11.17
C LYS A 560 10.14 1.07 -9.87
N LEU A 561 9.82 0.43 -8.74
CA LEU A 561 10.55 0.62 -7.49
C LEU A 561 11.96 0.01 -7.54
N PHE A 562 12.16 -0.99 -8.41
CA PHE A 562 13.33 -1.86 -8.41
C PHE A 562 14.12 -1.85 -9.72
N GLY A 563 13.74 -1.01 -10.68
CA GLY A 563 14.37 -0.92 -12.00
C GLY A 563 14.91 0.47 -12.31
#